data_AF-A0A4D6KR48-F1
#
_entry.id   AF-A0A4D6KR48-F1
#
_cell.length_a   1.000
_cell.length_b   1.000
_cell.length_c   1.000
_cell.angle_alpha   90.00
_cell.angle_beta   90.00
_cell.angle_gamma   90.00
#
_symmetry.space_group_name_H-M   'P 1'
#
loop_
_entity.id
_entity.type
_entity.pdbx_description
1 polymer ?
#
loop_
_entity_poly.entity_id
_entity_poly.type
_entity_poly.pdbx_seq_one_letter_code
_entity_poly.pdbx_strand_id
1 'polypeptide(L)' 'MAEQMGATCLTEVDPSVTHVVATDVGTEKSRWAVKENKFLVHPRWIEAANFFWEKQPEENFIIKIKQ' A
#
# COMPACT_ATOMS: atom_id res chain seq x y z
N MET A 1 -7.13 -0.21 -11.79
CA MET A 1 -5.65 -0.29 -11.90
C MET A 1 -5.13 -1.54 -11.22
N ALA A 2 -5.10 -1.61 -9.89
CA ALA A 2 -4.53 -2.75 -9.16
C ALA A 2 -5.17 -4.11 -9.54
N GLU A 3 -6.51 -4.18 -9.59
CA GLU A 3 -7.22 -5.43 -9.96
C GLU A 3 -6.94 -5.87 -11.41
N GLN A 4 -6.77 -4.91 -12.32
CA GLN A 4 -6.43 -5.19 -13.72
C GLN A 4 -5.01 -5.76 -13.87
N MET A 5 -4.15 -5.52 -12.87
CA MET A 5 -2.81 -6.07 -12.76
C MET A 5 -2.79 -7.36 -11.91
N GLY A 6 -3.94 -7.93 -11.58
CA GLY A 6 -4.07 -9.20 -10.85
C GLY A 6 -4.06 -9.09 -9.32
N ALA A 7 -4.13 -7.89 -8.76
CA ALA A 7 -4.29 -7.73 -7.31
C ALA A 7 -5.74 -7.96 -6.87
N THR A 8 -5.95 -8.33 -5.60
CA THR A 8 -7.27 -8.30 -4.96
C THR A 8 -7.39 -7.02 -4.15
N CYS A 9 -8.49 -6.28 -4.32
CA CYS A 9 -8.77 -5.06 -3.57
C CYS A 9 -9.87 -5.29 -2.53
N LEU A 10 -9.63 -4.83 -1.31
CA LEU A 10 -10.58 -4.91 -0.20
C LEU A 10 -10.85 -3.50 0.31
N THR A 11 -12.09 -3.25 0.73
CA THR A 11 -12.45 -2.00 1.39
C THR A 11 -12.01 -2.01 2.85
N GLU A 12 -12.04 -3.15 3.52
CA GLU A 12 -11.66 -3.32 4.93
C GLU A 12 -10.34 -4.08 5.10
N VAL A 13 -9.72 -3.89 6.27
CA VAL A 13 -8.47 -4.57 6.61
C VAL A 13 -8.74 -5.91 7.28
N ASP A 14 -8.03 -6.94 6.84
CA ASP A 14 -8.04 -8.27 7.43
C ASP A 14 -6.66 -8.93 7.28
N PRO A 15 -6.39 -10.07 7.94
CA PRO A 15 -5.07 -10.72 7.91
C PRO A 15 -4.52 -11.06 6.52
N SER A 16 -5.37 -11.24 5.51
CA SER A 16 -4.99 -11.51 4.11
C SER A 16 -4.41 -10.30 3.39
N VAL A 17 -4.66 -9.09 3.90
CA VAL A 17 -4.11 -7.85 3.33
C VAL A 17 -2.59 -7.87 3.39
N THR A 18 -1.97 -7.56 2.25
CA THR A 18 -0.51 -7.46 2.09
C THR A 18 -0.02 -6.01 2.07
N HIS A 19 -0.82 -5.11 1.48
CA HIS A 19 -0.50 -3.70 1.29
C HIS A 19 -1.69 -2.83 1.70
N VAL A 20 -1.41 -1.76 2.44
CA VAL A 20 -2.34 -0.65 2.67
C VAL A 20 -1.79 0.56 1.92
N VAL A 21 -2.64 1.15 1.08
CA VAL A 21 -2.28 2.27 0.22
C VAL A 21 -2.90 3.53 0.80
N ALA A 22 -2.07 4.52 1.16
CA ALA A 22 -2.53 5.73 1.82
C ALA A 22 -1.66 6.95 1.46
N THR A 23 -2.13 8.15 1.78
CA THR A 23 -1.34 9.39 1.68
C THR A 23 -0.88 9.90 3.04
N ASP A 24 -1.41 9.32 4.13
CA ASP A 24 -1.15 9.72 5.50
C ASP A 24 -1.08 8.51 6.45
N VAL A 25 -0.32 8.64 7.52
CA VAL A 25 -0.10 7.60 8.54
C VAL A 25 -1.15 7.63 9.68
N GLY A 26 -1.97 8.67 9.74
CA GLY A 26 -2.91 8.96 10.83
C GLY A 26 -4.28 8.28 10.71
N THR A 27 -4.54 7.51 9.65
CA THR A 27 -5.77 6.71 9.56
C THR A 27 -5.67 5.44 10.39
N GLU A 28 -6.82 4.88 10.78
CA GLU A 28 -6.86 3.60 11.49
C GLU A 28 -6.24 2.47 10.67
N LYS A 29 -6.54 2.41 9.36
CA LYS A 29 -6.00 1.41 8.44
C LYS A 29 -4.48 1.56 8.25
N SER A 30 -3.97 2.79 8.22
CA SER A 30 -2.53 3.05 8.20
C SER A 30 -1.83 2.55 9.46
N ARG A 31 -2.39 2.86 10.64
CA ARG A 31 -1.85 2.37 11.92
C ARG A 31 -1.91 0.85 12.04
N TRP A 32 -3.01 0.25 11.57
CA TRP A 32 -3.17 -1.20 11.53
C TRP A 32 -2.08 -1.86 10.69
N ALA A 33 -1.78 -1.31 9.49
CA ALA A 33 -0.75 -1.84 8.62
C ALA A 33 0.62 -1.88 9.31
N VAL A 34 1.00 -0.80 9.98
CA VAL A 34 2.27 -0.73 10.74
C VAL A 34 2.29 -1.75 11.88
N LYS A 35 1.18 -1.85 12.64
CA LYS A 35 1.07 -2.78 13.77
C LYS A 35 1.17 -4.24 13.32
N GLU A 36 0.54 -4.60 12.21
CA GLU A 36 0.51 -5.96 11.66
C GLU A 36 1.67 -6.24 10.69
N ASN A 37 2.67 -5.35 10.64
CA ASN A 37 3.87 -5.44 9.80
C ASN A 37 3.54 -5.66 8.30
N LYS A 38 2.52 -4.95 7.81
CA LYS A 38 2.12 -4.90 6.40
C LYS A 38 2.76 -3.69 5.72
N PHE A 39 2.82 -3.72 4.39
CA PHE A 39 3.34 -2.59 3.62
C PHE A 39 2.38 -1.41 3.65
N LEU A 40 2.80 -0.28 4.21
CA LEU A 40 2.09 0.99 4.13
C LEU A 40 2.75 1.88 3.06
N VAL A 41 2.16 1.91 1.87
CA VAL A 41 2.74 2.54 0.67
C VAL A 41 1.90 3.69 0.14
N HIS A 42 2.56 4.64 -0.53
CA HIS A 42 1.92 5.73 -1.25
C HIS A 42 1.22 5.22 -2.53
N PRO A 43 0.08 5.79 -2.99
CA PRO A 43 -0.59 5.42 -4.25
C PRO A 43 0.32 5.34 -5.48
N ARG A 44 1.37 6.15 -5.49
CA ARG A 44 2.43 6.15 -6.51
C ARG A 44 3.10 4.79 -6.72
N TRP A 45 3.05 3.88 -5.75
CA TRP A 45 3.54 2.51 -5.91
C TRP A 45 2.71 1.74 -6.97
N ILE A 46 1.38 1.83 -6.89
CA ILE A 46 0.49 1.20 -7.88
C ILE A 46 0.61 1.91 -9.22
N GLU A 47 0.68 3.25 -9.23
CA GLU A 47 0.85 4.03 -10.46
C GLU A 47 2.15 3.66 -11.19
N ALA A 48 3.26 3.56 -10.47
CA ALA A 48 4.53 3.14 -11.03
C ALA A 48 4.47 1.69 -11.52
N ALA A 49 3.87 0.78 -10.75
CA ALA A 49 3.72 -0.61 -11.17
C ALA A 49 2.86 -0.74 -12.44
N ASN A 50 1.80 0.06 -12.58
CA ASN A 50 1.00 0.13 -13.78
C ASN A 50 1.76 0.71 -14.98
N PHE A 51 2.59 1.73 -14.75
CA PHE A 51 3.37 2.37 -15.80
C PHE A 51 4.48 1.47 -16.35
N PHE A 52 5.24 0.81 -15.47
CA PHE A 52 6.33 -0.08 -15.85
C PHE A 52 5.87 -1.51 -16.17
N TRP A 53 4.60 -1.83 -15.87
CA TRP A 53 4.05 -3.17 -15.97
C TRP A 53 4.86 -4.22 -15.17
N GLU A 54 5.33 -3.81 -13.99
CA GLU A 54 6.20 -4.61 -13.13
C GLU A 54 5.98 -4.21 -11.66
N LYS A 55 6.05 -5.19 -10.74
CA LYS A 55 5.99 -4.92 -9.29
C LYS A 55 7.16 -4.05 -8.86
N GLN A 56 6.88 -2.86 -8.34
CA GLN A 56 7.90 -1.93 -7.87
C GLN A 56 8.33 -2.26 -6.43
N PRO A 57 9.59 -1.96 -6.03
CA PRO A 57 10.04 -2.12 -4.66
C PRO A 57 9.25 -1.22 -3.71
N GLU A 58 8.59 -1.80 -2.72
CA GLU A 58 7.73 -1.13 -1.76
C GLU A 58 8.48 -0.08 -0.93
N GLU A 59 9.77 -0.32 -0.63
CA GLU A 59 10.63 0.54 0.19
C GLU A 59 10.77 1.95 -0.39
N ASN A 60 10.67 2.08 -1.72
CA ASN A 60 10.74 3.35 -2.44
C ASN A 60 9.48 4.21 -2.26
N PHE A 61 8.39 3.64 -1.74
CA PHE A 61 7.08 4.26 -1.64
C PHE A 61 6.49 4.24 -0.23
N ILE A 62 7.26 3.82 0.78
CA ILE A 62 6.82 3.82 2.18
C ILE A 62 6.46 5.24 2.62
N ILE A 63 5.29 5.38 3.23
CA ILE A 63 4.87 6.65 3.84
C ILE A 63 5.63 6.81 5.15
N LYS A 64 6.47 7.85 5.24
CA LYS A 64 7.19 8.18 6.47
C LYS A 64 6.34 9.10 7.34
N ILE A 65 6.36 8.86 8.65
CA ILE A 65 5.91 9.85 9.63
C ILE A 65 6.87 11.04 9.48
N LYS A 66 6.35 12.23 9.13
CA LYS A 66 7.15 13.44 9.28
C LYS A 66 7.40 13.61 10.79
N GLN A 67 8.66 13.48 11.20
CA GLN A 67 9.10 13.86 12.55
C GLN A 67 8.92 15.36 12.75
#